data_AF-A0A4P6YRD2-F1
#
_entry.id   AF-A0A4P6YRD2-F1
#
_cell.length_a   1.000
_cell.length_b   1.000
_cell.length_c   1.000
_cell.angle_alpha   90.00
_cell.angle_beta   90.00
_cell.angle_gamma   90.00
#
_symmetry.space_group_name_H-M   'P 1'
#
loop_
_entity.id
_entity.type
_entity.pdbx_description
1 polymer ?
#
loop_
_entity_poly.entity_id
_entity_poly.type
_entity_poly.pdbx_seq_one_letter_code
_entity_poly.pdbx_strand_id
1 'polypeptide(L)'
;MRNERDKLHRWSWGAFTLNWIWGIGNSTYIMLLGLIPGLGLIMSIIGGIKGYEWAYDNGDWDSIDDFLAQQKGWNTAGVVILIVGLVVTIGLAVLGIVSYSLTKTQVNG
;
A
#
# COMPACT_ATOMS: atom_id res chain seq x y z
N MET A 1 17.35 9.98 -22.31
CA MET A 1 16.91 8.68 -21.78
C MET A 1 17.08 8.55 -20.26
N ARG A 2 18.27 8.80 -19.65
CA ARG A 2 18.42 8.73 -18.17
C ARG A 2 17.52 9.74 -17.42
N ASN A 3 17.43 10.96 -17.93
CA ASN A 3 16.68 12.05 -17.28
C ASN A 3 15.16 11.84 -17.17
N GLU A 4 14.57 10.96 -17.98
CA GLU A 4 13.12 10.74 -17.96
C GLU A 4 12.72 9.64 -16.96
N ARG A 5 13.56 8.60 -16.80
CA ARG A 5 13.34 7.54 -15.81
C ARG A 5 13.47 8.03 -14.37
N ASP A 6 14.08 9.19 -14.14
CA ASP A 6 14.07 9.84 -12.82
C ASP A 6 12.64 10.11 -12.32
N LYS A 7 11.66 10.25 -13.23
CA LYS A 7 10.23 10.36 -12.86
C LYS A 7 9.66 9.07 -12.24
N LEU A 8 10.33 7.93 -12.40
CA LEU A 8 9.95 6.63 -11.81
C LEU A 8 10.48 6.47 -10.37
N HIS A 9 11.49 7.23 -9.96
CA HIS A 9 12.04 7.20 -8.60
C HIS A 9 11.14 7.95 -7.62
N ARG A 10 9.95 7.41 -7.36
CA ARG A 10 8.91 8.03 -6.53
C ARG A 10 8.20 6.97 -5.70
N TRP A 11 7.64 7.41 -4.58
CA TRP A 11 6.91 6.51 -3.69
C TRP A 11 5.58 6.05 -4.31
N SER A 12 5.38 4.73 -4.32
CA SER A 12 4.14 4.07 -4.71
C SER A 12 3.26 3.76 -3.51
N TRP A 13 2.32 4.66 -3.22
CA TRP A 13 1.27 4.42 -2.23
C TRP A 13 0.38 3.23 -2.62
N GLY A 14 0.19 3.00 -3.93
CA GLY A 14 -0.52 1.82 -4.41
C GLY A 14 0.18 0.53 -4.01
N ALA A 15 1.46 0.38 -4.39
CA ALA A 15 2.23 -0.83 -4.08
C ALA A 15 2.43 -1.03 -2.57
N PHE A 16 2.66 0.04 -1.82
CA PHE A 16 2.84 -0.01 -0.38
C PHE A 16 1.58 -0.52 0.34
N THR A 17 0.42 0.09 0.07
CA THR A 17 -0.81 -0.20 0.82
C THR A 17 -1.50 -1.47 0.32
N LEU A 18 -1.60 -1.66 -0.99
CA LEU A 18 -2.38 -2.73 -1.61
C LEU A 18 -1.55 -3.99 -1.90
N ASN A 19 -0.22 -3.89 -1.85
CA ASN A 19 0.74 -4.99 -1.93
C ASN A 19 0.45 -5.96 -3.10
N TRP A 20 -0.04 -7.17 -2.82
CA TRP A 20 -0.34 -8.19 -3.83
C TRP A 20 -1.45 -7.79 -4.80
N ILE A 21 -2.45 -7.01 -4.37
CA ILE A 21 -3.56 -6.54 -5.24
C ILE A 21 -2.99 -5.60 -6.30
N TRP A 22 -2.18 -4.64 -5.87
CA TRP A 22 -1.49 -3.74 -6.79
C TRP A 22 -0.51 -4.51 -7.69
N GLY A 23 0.17 -5.52 -7.16
CA GLY A 23 1.05 -6.42 -7.92
C GLY A 23 0.35 -7.09 -9.09
N ILE A 24 -0.83 -7.68 -8.87
CA ILE A 24 -1.63 -8.28 -9.94
C ILE A 24 -2.07 -7.23 -10.96
N GLY A 25 -2.59 -6.09 -10.50
CA GLY A 25 -3.08 -5.02 -11.38
C GLY A 25 -2.00 -4.33 -12.21
N ASN A 26 -0.72 -4.52 -11.88
CA ASN A 26 0.42 -3.92 -12.57
C ASN A 26 1.43 -4.97 -13.06
N SER A 27 1.00 -6.22 -13.23
CA SER A 27 1.83 -7.35 -13.69
C SER A 27 3.15 -7.54 -12.92
N THR A 28 3.21 -7.06 -11.67
CA THR A 28 4.39 -7.06 -10.81
C THR A 28 4.29 -8.17 -9.78
N TYR A 29 4.38 -9.42 -10.25
CA TYR A 29 4.10 -10.61 -9.45
C TYR A 29 5.09 -10.88 -8.31
N ILE A 30 6.25 -10.23 -8.29
CA ILE A 30 7.15 -10.29 -7.12
C ILE A 30 6.47 -9.77 -5.85
N MET A 31 5.46 -8.90 -5.97
CA MET A 31 4.65 -8.44 -4.84
C MET A 31 3.81 -9.55 -4.19
N LEU A 32 3.59 -10.68 -4.87
CA LEU A 32 2.90 -11.84 -4.27
C LEU A 32 3.70 -12.44 -3.10
N LEU A 33 5.01 -12.18 -3.01
CA LEU A 33 5.81 -12.54 -1.82
C LEU A 33 5.28 -11.90 -0.52
N GLY A 34 4.53 -10.79 -0.63
CA GLY A 34 3.87 -10.17 0.52
C GLY A 34 2.78 -11.03 1.17
N LEU A 35 2.32 -12.09 0.50
CA LEU A 35 1.38 -13.07 1.08
C LEU A 35 2.06 -14.07 2.01
N ILE A 36 3.39 -14.17 1.98
CA ILE A 36 4.15 -15.03 2.89
C ILE A 36 4.14 -14.38 4.29
N PRO A 37 3.72 -15.11 5.34
CA PRO A 37 3.73 -14.59 6.71
C PRO A 37 5.10 -14.01 7.08
N GLY A 38 5.09 -12.79 7.62
CA GLY A 38 6.31 -12.06 8.01
C GLY A 38 6.96 -11.25 6.89
N LEU A 39 6.67 -11.50 5.60
CA LEU A 39 7.22 -10.73 4.48
C LEU A 39 6.34 -9.58 4.00
N GLY A 40 5.06 -9.55 4.40
CA GLY A 40 4.09 -8.53 3.96
C GLY A 40 4.59 -7.10 4.10
N LEU A 41 5.03 -6.70 5.30
CA LEU A 41 5.51 -5.33 5.54
C LEU A 41 6.80 -5.01 4.77
N ILE A 42 7.72 -5.97 4.70
CA ILE A 42 8.98 -5.80 3.95
C ILE A 42 8.67 -5.56 2.47
N MET A 43 7.80 -6.40 1.89
CA MET A 43 7.38 -6.26 0.49
C MET A 43 6.58 -4.99 0.23
N SER A 44 5.75 -4.55 1.18
CA SER A 44 5.08 -3.25 1.09
C SER A 44 6.09 -2.10 1.00
N ILE A 45 7.12 -2.08 1.85
CA ILE A 45 8.15 -1.03 1.81
C ILE A 45 8.94 -1.08 0.49
N ILE A 46 9.40 -2.27 0.09
CA ILE A 46 10.14 -2.43 -1.16
C ILE A 46 9.28 -2.01 -2.36
N GLY A 47 8.00 -2.42 -2.39
CA GLY A 47 7.05 -1.99 -3.41
C GLY A 47 6.80 -0.49 -3.40
N GLY A 48 6.76 0.14 -2.22
CA GLY A 48 6.69 1.59 -2.09
C GLY A 48 7.87 2.30 -2.76
N ILE A 49 9.08 1.75 -2.64
CA ILE A 49 10.31 2.34 -3.22
C ILE A 49 10.44 2.00 -4.71
N LYS A 50 10.27 0.72 -5.07
CA LYS A 50 10.61 0.17 -6.40
C LYS A 50 9.41 -0.09 -7.30
N GLY A 51 8.19 0.07 -6.80
CA GLY A 51 6.98 -0.32 -7.51
C GLY A 51 6.85 0.39 -8.86
N TYR A 52 7.20 1.68 -8.95
CA TYR A 52 7.11 2.40 -10.22
C TYR A 52 8.07 1.84 -11.27
N GLU A 53 9.31 1.54 -10.90
CA GLU A 53 10.28 0.90 -11.81
C GLU A 53 9.78 -0.47 -12.27
N TRP A 54 9.35 -1.32 -11.33
CA TRP A 54 8.90 -2.66 -11.66
C TRP A 54 7.64 -2.68 -12.53
N ALA A 55 6.63 -1.87 -12.21
CA ALA A 55 5.40 -1.80 -13.00
C ALA A 55 5.64 -1.18 -14.39
N TYR A 56 6.56 -0.22 -14.50
CA TYR A 56 6.94 0.35 -15.79
C TYR A 56 7.62 -0.69 -16.66
N ASP A 57 8.62 -1.40 -16.12
CA ASP A 57 9.37 -2.43 -16.86
C ASP A 57 8.52 -3.65 -17.25
N ASN A 58 7.39 -3.90 -16.56
CA ASN A 58 6.47 -5.02 -16.84
C ASN A 58 5.34 -4.68 -17.84
N GLY A 59 5.20 -3.42 -18.28
CA GLY A 59 4.11 -2.98 -19.14
C GLY A 59 4.57 -2.36 -20.45
N ASP A 60 3.66 -2.33 -21.43
CA ASP A 60 3.87 -1.64 -22.70
C ASP A 60 3.30 -0.22 -22.59
N TRP A 61 4.20 0.78 -22.53
CA TRP A 61 3.84 2.20 -22.36
C TRP A 61 4.37 3.03 -23.52
N ASP A 62 3.51 3.87 -24.10
CA ASP A 62 3.91 4.81 -25.15
C ASP A 62 4.84 5.92 -24.60
N SER A 63 4.63 6.31 -23.33
CA SER A 63 5.47 7.27 -22.62
C SER A 63 5.45 7.05 -21.10
N ILE A 64 6.44 7.62 -20.40
CA ILE A 64 6.45 7.63 -18.93
C ILE A 64 5.25 8.42 -18.38
N ASP A 65 4.78 9.46 -19.08
CA ASP A 65 3.66 10.26 -18.59
C ASP A 65 2.33 9.49 -18.65
N ASP A 66 2.13 8.62 -19.65
CA ASP A 66 0.98 7.71 -19.73
C ASP A 66 0.98 6.69 -18.60
N PHE A 67 2.16 6.13 -18.28
CA PHE A 67 2.33 5.27 -17.12
C PHE A 67 1.98 5.99 -15.81
N LEU A 68 2.50 7.22 -15.62
CA LEU A 68 2.26 7.99 -14.41
C LEU A 68 0.78 8.38 -14.26
N ALA A 69 0.06 8.61 -15.37
CA ALA A 69 -1.37 8.84 -15.36
C ALA A 69 -2.12 7.61 -14.78
N GLN A 70 -1.73 6.39 -15.18
CA GLN A 70 -2.29 5.17 -14.60
C GLN A 70 -1.90 5.00 -13.12
N GLN A 71 -0.66 5.27 -12.74
CA GLN A 71 -0.20 5.16 -11.35
C GLN A 71 -0.85 6.20 -10.42
N LYS A 72 -1.33 7.33 -10.94
CA LYS A 72 -2.06 8.33 -10.14
C LYS A 72 -3.32 7.72 -9.50
N GLY A 73 -4.06 6.88 -10.23
CA GLY A 73 -5.23 6.18 -9.70
C GLY A 73 -4.85 5.22 -8.56
N TRP A 74 -3.83 4.40 -8.78
CA TRP A 74 -3.29 3.48 -7.78
C TRP A 74 -2.78 4.19 -6.52
N ASN A 75 -2.07 5.31 -6.68
CA ASN A 75 -1.59 6.10 -5.55
C ASN A 75 -2.74 6.71 -4.76
N THR A 76 -3.76 7.23 -5.44
CA THR A 76 -4.94 7.79 -4.77
C THR A 76 -5.66 6.71 -3.97
N ALA A 77 -5.91 5.54 -4.57
CA ALA A 77 -6.52 4.42 -3.89
C ALA A 77 -5.69 3.96 -2.68
N GLY A 78 -4.36 3.83 -2.84
CA GLY A 78 -3.46 3.43 -1.77
C GLY A 78 -3.45 4.39 -0.58
N VAL A 79 -3.47 5.71 -0.81
CA VAL A 79 -3.56 6.71 0.27
C VAL A 79 -4.92 6.66 0.96
N VAL A 80 -6.02 6.64 0.20
CA VAL A 80 -7.38 6.62 0.76
C VAL A 80 -7.59 5.38 1.64
N ILE A 81 -7.20 4.20 1.15
CA ILE A 81 -7.34 2.95 1.89
C ILE A 81 -6.47 2.97 3.16
N LEU A 82 -5.25 3.51 3.10
CA LEU A 82 -4.39 3.62 4.26
C LEU A 82 -5.02 4.51 5.35
N ILE A 83 -5.52 5.69 4.97
CA ILE A 83 -6.14 6.63 5.92
C ILE A 83 -7.41 6.03 6.53
N VAL A 84 -8.31 5.50 5.70
CA VAL A 84 -9.56 4.87 6.17
C VAL A 84 -9.25 3.70 7.09
N GLY A 85 -8.30 2.83 6.71
CA GLY A 85 -7.85 1.70 7.51
C GLY A 85 -7.33 2.14 8.88
N LEU A 86 -6.44 3.15 8.93
CA LEU A 86 -5.90 3.67 10.18
C LEU A 86 -7.00 4.24 11.09
N VAL A 87 -7.93 5.03 10.54
CA VAL A 87 -9.06 5.60 11.30
C VAL A 87 -9.93 4.49 11.90
N VAL A 88 -10.28 3.48 11.09
CA VAL A 88 -11.10 2.34 11.55
C VAL A 88 -10.36 1.54 12.62
N THR A 89 -9.09 1.18 12.39
CA THR A 89 -8.30 0.39 13.35
C THR A 89 -8.14 1.13 14.68
N ILE A 90 -7.81 2.42 14.66
CA ILE A 90 -7.67 3.23 15.88
C ILE A 90 -9.02 3.34 16.59
N GLY A 91 -10.10 3.62 15.85
CA GLY A 91 -11.45 3.71 16.41
C GLY A 91 -11.87 2.42 17.13
N LEU A 92 -11.66 1.27 16.49
CA LEU A 92 -11.96 -0.04 17.09
C LEU A 92 -11.08 -0.34 18.30
N ALA A 93 -9.79 0.02 18.27
CA ALA A 93 -8.89 -0.17 19.40
C ALA A 93 -9.36 0.66 20.62
N VAL A 94 -9.73 1.92 20.42
CA VAL A 94 -10.26 2.79 21.49
C VAL A 94 -11.56 2.23 22.06
N LEU A 95 -12.51 1.81 21.21
CA LEU A 95 -13.75 1.20 21.64
C LEU A 95 -13.51 -0.07 22.47
N GLY A 96 -12.57 -0.92 22.04
CA GLY A 96 -12.17 -2.13 22.76
C GLY A 96 -11.58 -1.82 24.13
N ILE A 97 -10.67 -0.84 24.22
CA ILE A 97 -10.06 -0.40 25.49
C ILE A 97 -11.13 0.11 26.46
N VAL A 98 -12.02 1.00 26.00
CA VAL A 98 -13.11 1.54 26.83
C VAL A 98 -14.04 0.45 27.32
N SER A 99 -14.45 -0.46 26.44
CA SER A 99 -15.35 -1.58 26.78
C SER A 99 -14.73 -2.51 27.82
N TYR A 100 -13.44 -2.80 27.68
CA TYR A 100 -12.66 -3.56 28.66
C TYR A 100 -12.60 -2.86 30.02
N SER A 101 -12.31 -1.56 30.04
CA SER A 101 -12.26 -0.75 31.27
C SER A 101 -13.60 -0.74 32.00
N LEU A 102 -14.72 -0.54 31.29
CA LEU A 102 -16.06 -0.55 31.90
C LEU A 102 -16.41 -1.90 32.51
N THR A 103 -16.14 -2.99 31.78
CA THR A 103 -16.41 -4.35 32.27
C THR A 103 -15.61 -4.65 33.54
N LYS A 104 -14.33 -4.26 33.55
CA LYS A 104 -13.47 -4.42 34.72
C LYS A 104 -13.96 -3.61 35.93
N THR A 105 -14.51 -2.42 35.73
CA THR A 105 -15.08 -1.62 36.83
C THR A 105 -16.35 -2.24 37.41
N GLN A 106 -17.24 -2.80 36.57
CA GLN A 106 -18.48 -3.43 37.05
C GLN A 106 -18.23 -4.75 37.80
N VAL A 107 -17.23 -5.53 37.39
CA VAL A 107 -16.92 -6.83 38.04
C VAL A 107 -16.19 -6.66 39.38
N ASN A 108 -15.41 -5.58 39.56
CA ASN A 108 -14.62 -5.35 40.77
C ASN A 108 -15.20 -4.29 41.73
N GLY A 109 -16.36 -3.74 41.38
CA GLY A 109 -17.06 -2.69 42.16
C GLY A 109 -18.22 -3.20 42.98
#